data_AF-A0A258XB97-F1
#
_entry.id   AF-A0A258XB97-F1
#
_cell.length_a   1.000
_cell.length_b   1.000
_cell.length_c   1.000
_cell.angle_alpha   90.00
_cell.angle_beta   90.00
_cell.angle_gamma   90.00
#
_symmetry.space_group_name_H-M   'P 1'
#
loop_
_entity.id
_entity.type
_entity.pdbx_description
1 polymer ?
#
loop_
_entity_poly.entity_id
_entity_poly.type
_entity_poly.pdbx_seq_one_letter_code
_entity_poly.pdbx_strand_id
1 'polypeptide(L)'
;MEHASKNHLWAQNYLSSNGYECDGQGQTVRERPWARITCFKTLKGLVYLKSMAPGFENEPIVVQFIRDHISKKVPDMVASNHELSCFLMKDAGVPLRDILNEKFNSKLFCQAIKVCSQIQIGPKFPKHL
;
A
#
# COMPACT_ATOMS: atom_id res chain seq x y z
N MET A 1 7.65 -12.31 -16.70
CA MET A 1 6.82 -13.32 -16.00
C MET A 1 7.52 -13.86 -14.74
N GLU A 2 8.83 -14.11 -14.75
CA GLU A 2 9.55 -14.73 -13.63
C GLU A 2 9.50 -13.96 -12.28
N HIS A 3 9.56 -12.63 -12.29
CA HIS A 3 9.47 -11.83 -11.07
C HIS A 3 8.10 -11.90 -10.37
N ALA A 4 7.02 -12.06 -11.13
CA ALA A 4 5.68 -12.15 -10.56
C ALA A 4 5.52 -13.39 -9.67
N SER A 5 6.09 -14.52 -10.11
CA SER A 5 6.05 -15.78 -9.38
C SER A 5 6.91 -15.76 -8.11
N LYS A 6 8.06 -15.07 -8.13
CA LYS A 6 8.93 -14.93 -6.95
C LYS A 6 8.28 -14.09 -5.85
N ASN A 7 7.67 -12.95 -6.22
CA ASN A 7 6.99 -12.06 -5.28
C ASN A 7 5.80 -12.76 -4.61
N HIS A 8 5.07 -13.55 -5.39
CA HIS A 8 3.93 -14.32 -4.93
C HIS A 8 4.32 -15.41 -3.93
N LEU A 9 5.35 -16.20 -4.26
CA LEU A 9 5.86 -17.24 -3.37
C LEU A 9 6.41 -16.64 -2.06
N TRP A 10 7.15 -15.53 -2.16
CA TRP A 10 7.60 -14.80 -0.97
C TRP A 10 6.44 -14.37 -0.08
N ALA A 11 5.37 -13.81 -0.67
CA ALA A 11 4.20 -13.38 0.07
C ALA A 11 3.52 -14.54 0.79
N GLN A 12 3.29 -15.66 0.11
CA GLN A 12 2.69 -16.86 0.72
C GLN A 12 3.53 -17.39 1.88
N ASN A 13 4.85 -17.52 1.67
CA ASN A 13 5.76 -18.00 2.71
C ASN A 13 5.77 -17.07 3.92
N TYR A 14 5.80 -15.75 3.70
CA TYR A 14 5.75 -14.76 4.77
C TYR A 14 4.44 -14.86 5.55
N LEU A 15 3.31 -14.89 4.84
CA LEU A 15 1.98 -14.95 5.46
C LEU A 15 1.81 -16.22 6.30
N SER A 16 2.12 -17.39 5.74
CA SER A 16 2.05 -18.66 6.46
C SER A 16 2.95 -18.68 7.69
N SER A 17 4.19 -18.19 7.59
CA SER A 17 5.15 -18.16 8.71
C SER A 17 4.75 -17.17 9.81
N ASN A 18 3.89 -16.20 9.52
CA ASN A 18 3.44 -15.17 10.47
C ASN A 18 1.97 -15.36 10.90
N GLY A 19 1.45 -16.59 10.74
CA GLY A 19 0.12 -16.97 11.21
C GLY A 19 -1.01 -16.30 10.44
N TYR A 20 -0.81 -16.00 9.16
CA TYR A 20 -1.89 -15.68 8.23
C TYR A 20 -2.20 -16.94 7.43
N GLU A 21 -3.29 -17.61 7.80
CA GLU A 21 -3.83 -18.72 7.02
C GLU A 21 -4.54 -18.16 5.79
N CYS A 22 -3.99 -18.42 4.60
CA CYS A 22 -4.52 -17.96 3.32
C CYS A 22 -5.41 -19.04 2.68
N ASP A 23 -6.53 -18.63 2.06
CA ASP A 23 -7.48 -19.54 1.41
C ASP A 23 -7.03 -20.11 0.06
N GLY A 24 -5.81 -19.77 -0.39
CA GLY A 24 -5.25 -20.26 -1.64
C GLY A 24 -4.17 -19.36 -2.21
N GLN A 25 -4.09 -19.33 -3.54
CA GLN A 25 -3.06 -18.59 -4.26
C GLN A 25 -3.26 -17.07 -4.16
N GLY A 26 -4.46 -16.57 -3.88
CA GLY A 26 -4.72 -15.13 -3.97
C GLY A 26 -4.93 -14.66 -5.41
N GLN A 27 -5.62 -13.54 -5.55
CA GLN A 27 -6.19 -13.09 -6.82
C GLN A 27 -5.58 -11.75 -7.25
N THR A 28 -5.11 -11.66 -8.49
CA THR A 28 -4.72 -10.36 -9.07
C THR A 28 -5.95 -9.48 -9.20
N VAL A 29 -6.01 -8.39 -8.42
CA VAL A 29 -7.12 -7.43 -8.44
C VAL A 29 -6.81 -6.19 -9.28
N ARG A 30 -5.53 -5.93 -9.55
CA ARG A 30 -5.11 -4.82 -10.42
C ARG A 30 -3.75 -5.09 -11.04
N GLU A 31 -3.66 -4.80 -12.33
CA GLU A 31 -2.40 -4.85 -13.07
C GLU A 31 -2.21 -3.58 -13.91
N ARG A 32 -1.00 -3.02 -13.83
CA ARG A 32 -0.53 -1.84 -14.56
C ARG A 32 0.94 -2.08 -14.94
N PRO A 33 1.48 -1.40 -15.97
CA PRO A 33 2.88 -1.58 -16.37
C PRO A 33 3.90 -1.35 -15.25
N TRP A 34 3.58 -0.48 -14.29
CA TRP A 34 4.45 -0.14 -13.16
C TRP A 34 4.12 -0.88 -11.86
N ALA A 35 3.00 -1.63 -11.78
CA ALA A 35 2.63 -2.34 -10.55
C ALA A 35 1.58 -3.45 -10.77
N ARG A 36 1.67 -4.51 -9.97
CA ARG A 36 0.65 -5.55 -9.83
C ARG A 36 0.19 -5.66 -8.37
N ILE A 37 -1.12 -5.76 -8.16
CA ILE A 37 -1.74 -5.97 -6.85
C ILE A 37 -2.42 -7.34 -6.81
N THR A 38 -2.01 -8.17 -5.87
CA THR A 38 -2.62 -9.49 -5.59
C THR A 38 -3.26 -9.44 -4.20
N CYS A 39 -4.50 -9.90 -4.08
CA CYS A 39 -5.23 -9.97 -2.81
C CYS A 39 -5.24 -11.41 -2.29
N PHE A 40 -4.86 -11.58 -1.03
CA PHE A 40 -4.97 -12.81 -0.27
C PHE A 40 -6.10 -12.66 0.75
N LYS A 41 -7.05 -13.59 0.74
CA LYS A 41 -8.05 -13.70 1.79
C LYS A 41 -7.44 -14.51 2.92
N THR A 42 -7.46 -13.95 4.12
CA THR A 42 -6.94 -14.60 5.32
C THR A 42 -7.97 -14.55 6.43
N LEU A 43 -7.82 -15.42 7.45
CA LEU A 43 -8.66 -15.34 8.65
C LEU A 43 -8.53 -14.02 9.43
N LYS A 44 -7.45 -13.25 9.18
CA LYS A 44 -7.20 -11.92 9.77
C LYS A 44 -7.67 -10.76 8.87
N GLY A 45 -8.45 -11.06 7.83
CA GLY A 45 -8.92 -10.11 6.82
C GLY A 45 -8.12 -10.17 5.53
N LEU A 46 -8.31 -9.19 4.66
CA LEU A 46 -7.63 -9.12 3.37
C LEU A 46 -6.22 -8.57 3.52
N VAL A 47 -5.27 -9.21 2.83
CA VAL A 47 -3.89 -8.74 2.70
C VAL A 47 -3.55 -8.58 1.23
N TYR A 48 -2.92 -7.47 0.88
CA TYR A 48 -2.56 -7.14 -0.48
C TYR A 48 -1.05 -7.18 -0.67
N LEU A 49 -0.58 -7.97 -1.63
CA LEU A 49 0.76 -7.89 -2.18
C LEU A 49 0.77 -6.85 -3.29
N LYS A 50 1.60 -5.81 -3.12
CA LYS A 50 1.94 -4.88 -4.19
C LYS A 50 3.34 -5.20 -4.70
N SER A 51 3.43 -5.62 -5.95
CA SER A 51 4.68 -5.77 -6.71
C SER A 51 4.90 -4.56 -7.57
N MET A 52 6.13 -4.05 -7.60
CA MET A 52 6.50 -2.81 -8.26
C MET A 52 7.52 -3.08 -9.37
N ALA A 53 7.45 -2.30 -10.44
CA ALA A 53 8.51 -2.29 -11.44
C ALA A 53 9.75 -1.56 -10.87
N PRO A 54 10.95 -1.80 -11.45
CA PRO A 54 12.15 -1.07 -11.06
C PRO A 54 11.96 0.46 -11.12
N GLY A 55 12.51 1.18 -10.14
CA GLY A 55 12.37 2.63 -9.96
C GLY A 55 11.22 3.06 -9.03
N PHE A 56 10.42 2.13 -8.52
CA PHE A 56 9.30 2.39 -7.60
C PHE A 56 9.50 1.77 -6.20
N GLU A 57 10.69 1.26 -5.89
CA GLU A 57 11.00 0.45 -4.70
C GLU A 57 10.85 1.20 -3.38
N ASN A 58 10.89 2.54 -3.43
CA ASN A 58 10.79 3.41 -2.25
C ASN A 58 9.37 3.58 -1.71
N GLU A 59 8.34 3.10 -2.43
CA GLU A 59 6.95 3.24 -1.98
C GLU A 59 6.69 2.74 -0.54
N PRO A 60 7.12 1.53 -0.10
CA PRO A 60 6.93 1.09 1.29
C PRO A 60 7.53 2.05 2.32
N ILE A 61 8.70 2.64 2.03
CA ILE A 61 9.36 3.61 2.91
C ILE A 61 8.51 4.88 3.02
N VAL A 62 8.03 5.40 1.88
CA VAL A 62 7.20 6.61 1.84
C VAL A 62 5.86 6.39 2.55
N VAL A 63 5.20 5.25 2.33
CA VAL A 63 3.92 4.92 2.98
C VAL A 63 4.10 4.82 4.50
N GLN A 64 5.17 4.16 4.95
CA GLN A 64 5.48 4.05 6.38
C GLN A 64 5.81 5.42 6.99
N PHE A 65 6.57 6.26 6.29
CA PHE A 65 6.84 7.62 6.75
C PHE A 65 5.55 8.45 6.93
N ILE A 66 4.66 8.42 5.94
CA ILE A 66 3.36 9.12 6.00
C ILE A 66 2.53 8.59 7.18
N ARG A 67 2.52 7.27 7.40
CA ARG A 67 1.83 6.64 8.53
C ARG A 67 2.30 7.17 9.88
N ASP A 68 3.61 7.29 10.04
CA ASP A 68 4.22 7.55 11.34
C ASP A 68 4.20 9.03 11.69
N HIS A 69 4.29 9.92 10.69
CA HIS A 69 4.47 11.35 10.93
C HIS A 69 3.30 12.22 10.48
N ILE A 70 2.42 11.74 9.58
CA ILE A 70 1.42 12.59 8.92
C ILE A 70 0.00 12.09 9.18
N SER A 71 -0.30 10.84 8.81
CA SER A 71 -1.67 10.31 8.83
C SER A 71 -1.72 8.79 8.93
N LYS A 72 -2.52 8.28 9.86
CA LYS A 72 -2.87 6.85 9.96
C LYS A 72 -3.83 6.38 8.85
N LYS A 73 -4.31 7.27 7.98
CA LYS A 73 -5.24 6.95 6.87
C LYS A 73 -4.57 6.42 5.59
N VAL A 74 -3.36 5.88 5.68
CA VAL A 74 -2.74 5.10 4.59
C VAL A 74 -2.75 3.60 4.95
N PRO A 75 -2.36 2.64 4.10
CA PRO A 75 -2.39 1.21 4.46
C PRO A 75 -1.40 0.83 5.57
N ASP A 76 -1.77 -0.15 6.41
CA ASP A 76 -0.85 -0.75 7.38
C ASP A 76 0.08 -1.72 6.67
N MET A 77 1.38 -1.51 6.83
CA MET A 77 2.40 -2.41 6.30
C MET A 77 2.46 -3.69 7.13
N VAL A 78 2.38 -4.83 6.46
CA VAL A 78 2.59 -6.16 7.05
C VAL A 78 4.05 -6.54 6.92
N ALA A 79 4.64 -6.37 5.73
CA ALA A 79 6.06 -6.62 5.46
C ALA A 79 6.48 -5.98 4.15
N SER A 80 7.78 -5.83 3.93
CA SER A 80 8.37 -5.39 2.66
C SER A 80 9.58 -6.24 2.31
N ASN A 81 9.78 -6.47 1.00
CA ASN A 81 10.99 -7.10 0.46
C ASN A 81 11.55 -6.22 -0.66
N HIS A 82 12.64 -5.52 -0.34
CA HIS A 82 13.28 -4.58 -1.25
C HIS A 82 13.93 -5.28 -2.44
N GLU A 83 14.56 -6.45 -2.23
CA GLU A 83 15.20 -7.23 -3.31
C GLU A 83 14.18 -7.69 -4.36
N LEU A 84 12.96 -8.01 -3.92
CA LEU A 84 11.86 -8.42 -4.78
C LEU A 84 10.96 -7.26 -5.24
N SER A 85 11.30 -6.01 -4.87
CA SER A 85 10.52 -4.81 -5.20
C SER A 85 9.02 -4.98 -4.88
N CYS A 86 8.70 -5.52 -3.70
CA CYS A 86 7.31 -5.77 -3.31
C CYS A 86 7.06 -5.61 -1.81
N PHE A 87 5.80 -5.47 -1.44
CA PHE A 87 5.39 -5.39 -0.05
C PHE A 87 3.97 -5.89 0.17
N LEU A 88 3.69 -6.29 1.41
CA LEU A 88 2.39 -6.70 1.93
C LEU A 88 1.78 -5.59 2.78
N MET A 89 0.50 -5.32 2.56
CA MET A 89 -0.27 -4.34 3.33
C MET A 89 -1.67 -4.87 3.64
N LYS A 90 -2.26 -4.43 4.76
CA LYS A 90 -3.67 -4.69 5.07
C LYS A 90 -4.58 -3.91 4.12
N ASP A 91 -5.85 -4.33 4.06
CA ASP A 91 -6.89 -3.51 3.46
C ASP A 91 -6.95 -2.11 4.08
N ALA A 92 -7.06 -1.09 3.23
CA ALA A 92 -7.20 0.31 3.61
C ALA A 92 -8.58 0.87 3.25
N GLY A 93 -9.49 0.02 2.78
CA GLY A 93 -10.86 0.38 2.41
C GLY A 93 -10.97 0.98 1.01
N VAL A 94 -12.04 1.75 0.82
CA VAL A 94 -12.46 2.23 -0.51
C VAL A 94 -11.61 3.43 -0.95
N PRO A 95 -11.12 3.46 -2.20
CA PRO A 95 -10.44 4.63 -2.75
C PRO A 95 -11.32 5.88 -2.69
N LEU A 96 -10.75 7.00 -2.25
CA LEU A 96 -11.45 8.29 -2.16
C LEU A 96 -12.12 8.69 -3.49
N ARG A 97 -11.48 8.41 -4.63
CA ARG A 97 -12.02 8.73 -5.95
C ARG A 97 -13.37 8.05 -6.19
N ASP A 98 -13.53 6.81 -5.73
CA ASP A 98 -14.76 6.05 -5.97
C ASP A 98 -15.90 6.66 -5.15
N ILE A 99 -15.63 7.03 -3.89
CA ILE A 99 -16.58 7.77 -3.03
C ILE A 99 -16.99 9.11 -3.67
N LEU A 100 -16.02 9.88 -4.18
CA LEU A 100 -16.29 11.20 -4.76
C LEU A 100 -17.03 11.12 -6.11
N ASN A 101 -16.82 10.05 -6.87
CA ASN A 101 -17.50 9.82 -8.14
C ASN A 101 -18.98 9.44 -7.94
N GLU A 102 -19.32 8.72 -6.86
CA GLU A 102 -20.72 8.41 -6.53
C GLU A 102 -21.48 9.63 -6.03
N LYS A 103 -20.90 10.34 -5.04
CA LYS A 103 -21.49 11.57 -4.49
C LYS A 103 -20.39 12.50 -4.03
N PHE A 104 -20.18 13.56 -4.80
CA PHE A 104 -19.15 14.54 -4.47
C PHE A 104 -19.40 15.19 -3.11
N ASN A 105 -18.47 14.98 -2.18
CA ASN A 105 -18.50 15.55 -0.83
C ASN A 105 -17.36 16.55 -0.68
N SER A 106 -17.68 17.85 -0.78
CA SER A 106 -16.70 18.93 -0.72
C SER A 106 -15.90 18.95 0.60
N LYS A 107 -16.55 18.63 1.73
CA LYS A 107 -15.89 18.56 3.03
C LYS A 107 -14.82 17.46 3.06
N LEU A 108 -15.13 16.29 2.53
CA LEU A 108 -14.18 15.18 2.43
C LEU A 108 -13.03 15.52 1.46
N PHE A 109 -13.34 16.12 0.32
CA PHE A 109 -12.34 16.58 -0.63
C PHE A 109 -11.36 17.60 0.00
N CYS A 110 -11.88 18.63 0.68
CA CYS A 110 -11.05 19.60 1.37
C CYS A 110 -10.17 18.97 2.45
N GLN A 111 -10.64 17.93 3.15
CA GLN A 111 -9.81 17.19 4.11
C GLN A 111 -8.66 16.44 3.42
N ALA A 112 -8.93 15.79 2.30
CA ALA A 112 -7.90 15.09 1.54
C ALA A 112 -6.83 16.05 1.02
N ILE A 113 -7.24 17.21 0.48
CA ILE A 113 -6.31 18.26 0.04
C ILE A 113 -5.42 18.74 1.19
N LYS A 114 -5.97 18.95 2.40
CA LYS A 114 -5.16 19.35 3.57
C LYS A 114 -4.05 18.34 3.88
N VAL A 115 -4.35 17.04 3.84
CA VAL A 115 -3.34 15.99 4.07
C VAL A 115 -2.31 15.98 2.93
N CYS A 116 -2.74 16.06 1.67
CA CYS A 116 -1.83 16.15 0.53
C CYS A 116 -0.91 17.38 0.62
N SER A 117 -1.42 18.53 1.02
CA SER A 117 -0.63 19.74 1.21
C SER A 117 0.42 19.59 2.32
N GLN A 118 0.10 18.89 3.42
CA GLN A 118 1.10 18.59 4.47
C GLN A 118 2.25 17.73 3.93
N ILE A 119 1.95 16.76 3.05
CA ILE A 119 2.97 15.93 2.41
C ILE A 119 3.85 16.75 1.46
N GLN A 120 3.25 17.63 0.65
CA GLN A 120 3.97 18.37 -0.41
C GLN A 120 4.75 19.59 0.10
N ILE A 121 4.27 20.26 1.15
CA ILE A 121 4.93 21.46 1.70
C ILE A 121 6.07 21.06 2.65
N GLY A 122 6.11 19.79 3.08
CA GLY A 122 7.06 19.26 4.05
C GLY A 122 6.83 19.80 5.47
N PRO A 123 7.45 19.19 6.50
CA PRO A 123 7.59 19.87 7.77
C PRO A 123 8.36 21.17 7.52
N LYS A 124 7.93 22.28 8.11
CA LYS A 124 8.75 23.50 8.15
C LYS A 124 10.04 23.14 8.89
N PHE A 125 11.11 22.83 8.16
CA PHE A 125 12.44 22.80 8.77
C PHE A 125 12.70 24.22 9.29
N PRO A 126 13.09 24.40 10.57
CA PRO A 126 13.52 25.70 11.03
C PRO A 126 14.64 26.19 10.09
N LYS A 127 14.58 27.45 9.68
CA LYS A 127 15.48 28.07 8.68
C LYS A 127 16.94 28.23 9.14
N HIS A 128 17.39 27.40 10.08
CA HIS A 128 18.72 27.48 10.68
C HIS A 128 19.30 26.07 10.79
N LEU A 129 19.82 25.58 9.67
CA LEU A 129 20.92 24.63 9.56
C LEU A 129 21.95 25.26 8.63
#